data_AF-A0A4Q8AFD1-F1
#
_entry.id   AF-A0A4Q8AFD1-F1
#
_cell.length_a   1.000
_cell.length_b   1.000
_cell.length_c   1.000
_cell.angle_alpha   90.00
_cell.angle_beta   90.00
_cell.angle_gamma   90.00
#
_symmetry.space_group_name_H-M   'P 1'
#
loop_
_entity.id
_entity.type
_entity.pdbx_description
1 polymer ?
#
loop_
_entity_poly.entity_id
_entity_poly.type
_entity_poly.pdbx_seq_one_letter_code
_entity_poly.pdbx_strand_id
1 'polypeptide(L)'
;MELIFDLRRNWAILGGKAAVWALLVLTVFNVSSFTSSSNAAVDQSFSQDADVNMYGIVDMLAEPDAFDEFRHSRENLEQLGDFYNELNANKEFDLLSAFASALPLRDFPGDTAFQHGYGDEMTVNGPFEGPDGNTVLDVKSMSINRAAFDFYRLEVAEGRVFDWDAVDYSSGTVPVLLGSSYSDLYEVGDLIDGYLWFEPRQFEIAGILDERASMYYQGELNQYLDHYVLIPYPSVLGDFAADEQSLAGMLYFEMINANVAAPKELSADQVLREIAAASEASGFDQYSLLNLPTYLVQFSLVKSVIQGNAALVQAIGAMLFLGVVVASGFANWQLMRRRRNKTLVFLRLGRSQHAISRMFVRSSMIGYGLTFLATAVAVRMVPASSSGALFTALWVFVLLVVLDSAHQHYLLRRCLDVDSGKAASL
;
A
#
# COMPACT_ATOMS: atom_id res chain seq x y z
N MET A 1 19.68 8.04 46.38
CA MET A 1 18.40 7.81 47.09
C MET A 1 17.32 8.85 46.78
N GLU A 2 17.63 10.15 46.67
CA GLU A 2 16.62 11.21 46.46
C GLU A 2 15.80 11.07 45.16
N LEU A 3 16.44 10.63 44.07
CA LEU A 3 15.82 10.39 42.77
C LEU A 3 14.76 9.28 42.82
N ILE A 4 15.09 8.15 43.44
CA ILE A 4 14.22 6.97 43.57
C ILE A 4 12.99 7.30 44.44
N PHE A 5 13.19 8.08 45.51
CA PHE A 5 12.10 8.51 46.38
C PHE A 5 11.14 9.49 45.67
N ASP A 6 11.66 10.38 44.82
CA ASP A 6 10.83 11.30 44.06
C ASP A 6 10.04 10.59 42.94
N LEU A 7 10.67 9.63 42.26
CA LEU A 7 10.02 8.72 41.33
C LEU A 7 8.90 7.94 42.01
N ARG A 8 9.17 7.26 43.14
CA ARG A 8 8.16 6.46 43.85
C ARG A 8 6.96 7.27 44.36
N ARG A 9 7.14 8.56 44.69
CA ARG A 9 6.06 9.41 45.18
C ARG A 9 5.22 10.05 44.06
N ASN A 10 5.81 10.25 42.89
CA ASN A 10 5.20 10.97 41.77
C ASN A 10 4.98 10.12 40.51
N TRP A 11 5.20 8.80 40.60
CA TRP A 11 5.16 7.87 39.46
C TRP A 11 3.87 7.96 38.66
N ALA A 12 2.70 8.10 39.29
CA ALA A 12 1.42 8.17 38.60
C ALA A 12 1.30 9.42 37.71
N ILE A 13 1.81 10.57 38.16
CA ILE A 13 1.78 11.82 37.39
C ILE A 13 2.81 11.77 36.25
N LEU A 14 4.00 11.22 36.53
CA LEU A 14 5.05 11.05 35.53
C LEU A 14 4.65 10.04 34.45
N GLY A 15 4.03 8.92 34.84
CA GLY A 15 3.52 7.89 33.93
C GLY A 15 2.34 8.37 33.10
N GLY A 16 1.37 9.07 33.70
CA GLY A 16 0.24 9.66 32.97
C GLY A 16 0.70 10.67 31.92
N LYS A 17 1.67 11.52 32.27
CA LYS A 17 2.30 12.46 31.32
C LYS A 17 3.03 11.73 30.18
N ALA A 18 3.80 10.70 30.53
CA ALA A 18 4.53 9.88 29.55
C ALA A 18 3.59 9.18 28.55
N ALA A 19 2.43 8.70 29.03
CA ALA A 19 1.41 8.07 28.18
C ALA A 19 0.76 9.06 27.21
N VAL A 20 0.40 10.27 27.68
CA VAL A 20 -0.17 11.31 26.82
C VAL A 20 0.83 11.75 25.74
N TRP A 21 2.12 11.86 26.08
CA TRP A 21 3.16 12.16 25.11
C TRP A 21 3.34 11.03 24.10
N ALA A 22 3.36 9.78 24.56
CA ALA A 22 3.47 8.62 23.68
C ALA A 22 2.32 8.58 22.66
N LEU A 23 1.08 8.80 23.12
CA LEU A 23 -0.11 8.85 22.25
C LEU A 23 -0.02 9.95 21.19
N LEU A 24 0.43 11.15 21.56
CA LEU A 24 0.58 12.25 20.60
C LEU A 24 1.65 11.94 19.56
N VAL A 25 2.82 11.47 19.99
CA VAL A 25 3.92 11.13 19.07
C VAL A 25 3.52 9.97 18.15
N LEU A 26 2.80 8.96 18.67
CA LEU A 26 2.25 7.88 17.86
C LEU A 26 1.20 8.37 16.88
N THR A 27 0.34 9.31 17.27
CA THR A 27 -0.65 9.90 16.36
C THR A 27 0.06 10.66 15.23
N VAL A 28 1.06 11.48 15.54
CA VAL A 28 1.87 12.20 14.54
C VAL A 28 2.60 11.22 13.63
N PHE A 29 3.19 10.16 14.19
CA PHE A 29 3.87 9.12 13.43
C PHE A 29 2.88 8.43 12.48
N ASN A 30 1.73 7.96 12.97
CA ASN A 30 0.73 7.28 12.16
C ASN A 30 0.18 8.18 11.05
N VAL A 31 -0.14 9.44 11.34
CA VAL A 31 -0.62 10.40 10.33
C VAL A 31 0.47 10.69 9.29
N SER A 32 1.72 10.87 9.72
CA SER A 32 2.84 11.13 8.81
C SER A 32 3.19 9.91 7.96
N SER A 33 3.15 8.71 8.57
CA SER A 33 3.45 7.47 7.88
C SER A 33 2.34 7.11 6.91
N PHE A 34 1.08 7.25 7.32
CA PHE A 34 -0.08 7.14 6.43
C PHE A 34 0.01 8.14 5.28
N THR A 35 0.33 9.41 5.54
CA THR A 35 0.48 10.40 4.45
C THR A 35 1.62 10.03 3.51
N SER A 36 2.75 9.53 4.03
CA SER A 36 3.91 9.17 3.21
C SER A 36 3.72 7.85 2.45
N SER A 37 3.10 6.85 3.08
CA SER A 37 2.80 5.55 2.46
C SER A 37 1.65 5.67 1.49
N SER A 38 0.65 6.50 1.76
CA SER A 38 -0.42 6.81 0.81
C SER A 38 0.05 7.70 -0.31
N ASN A 39 1.00 8.61 -0.09
CA ASN A 39 1.63 9.32 -1.20
C ASN A 39 2.48 8.36 -2.02
N ALA A 40 3.39 7.58 -1.44
CA ALA A 40 4.19 6.62 -2.20
C ALA A 40 3.34 5.55 -2.92
N ALA A 41 2.30 5.02 -2.27
CA ALA A 41 1.38 4.07 -2.89
C ALA A 41 0.55 4.73 -3.98
N VAL A 42 -0.05 5.90 -3.73
CA VAL A 42 -0.77 6.63 -4.79
C VAL A 42 0.20 6.97 -5.91
N ASP A 43 1.36 7.56 -5.66
CA ASP A 43 2.36 7.95 -6.65
C ASP A 43 2.92 6.76 -7.48
N GLN A 44 2.83 5.53 -6.96
CA GLN A 44 3.29 4.30 -7.61
C GLN A 44 2.14 3.53 -8.31
N SER A 45 0.94 3.46 -7.73
CA SER A 45 -0.26 2.85 -8.34
C SER A 45 -0.97 3.76 -9.35
N PHE A 46 -0.87 5.07 -9.10
CA PHE A 46 -1.41 6.17 -9.88
C PHE A 46 -0.32 7.23 -9.91
N SER A 47 0.64 7.07 -10.84
CA SER A 47 1.61 8.12 -11.13
C SER A 47 1.01 9.49 -10.86
N GLN A 48 1.73 10.40 -10.21
CA GLN A 48 1.27 11.78 -9.95
C GLN A 48 0.78 12.51 -11.23
N ASP A 49 0.87 11.86 -12.40
CA ASP A 49 0.48 12.23 -13.74
C ASP A 49 -0.75 11.48 -14.32
N ALA A 50 -1.36 10.48 -13.66
CA ALA A 50 -2.51 9.75 -14.20
C ALA A 50 -3.81 10.57 -14.05
N ASP A 51 -3.94 11.59 -14.91
CA ASP A 51 -5.12 12.42 -15.08
C ASP A 51 -6.23 11.64 -15.83
N VAL A 52 -6.58 10.45 -15.33
CA VAL A 52 -7.52 9.53 -16.01
C VAL A 52 -8.70 9.14 -15.12
N ASN A 53 -9.84 8.92 -15.75
CA ASN A 53 -11.02 8.26 -15.21
C ASN A 53 -10.96 6.77 -15.55
N MET A 54 -11.20 5.91 -14.56
CA MET A 54 -11.15 4.46 -14.71
C MET A 54 -12.57 3.87 -14.76
N TYR A 55 -12.83 3.00 -15.73
CA TYR A 55 -14.10 2.28 -15.89
C TYR A 55 -13.83 0.78 -15.99
N GLY A 56 -14.65 -0.07 -15.38
CA GLY A 56 -14.53 -1.52 -15.50
C GLY A 56 -15.45 -2.05 -16.59
N ILE A 57 -14.93 -2.86 -17.50
CA ILE A 57 -15.72 -3.67 -18.43
C ILE A 57 -15.75 -5.08 -17.86
N VAL A 58 -16.96 -5.62 -17.69
CA VAL A 58 -17.17 -7.01 -17.31
C VAL A 58 -18.16 -7.66 -18.24
N ASP A 59 -18.00 -8.96 -18.50
CA ASP A 59 -19.01 -9.71 -19.23
C ASP A 59 -20.28 -9.92 -18.38
N MET A 60 -21.42 -10.12 -19.05
CA MET A 60 -22.70 -10.45 -18.40
C MET A 60 -22.98 -11.96 -18.35
N LEU A 61 -22.02 -12.80 -18.73
CA LEU A 61 -22.18 -14.26 -18.87
C LEU A 61 -21.94 -14.99 -17.55
N ALA A 62 -22.70 -14.59 -16.52
CA ALA A 62 -22.58 -15.14 -15.17
C ALA A 62 -23.21 -16.55 -15.01
N GLU A 63 -24.13 -16.94 -15.89
CA GLU A 63 -24.77 -18.26 -15.84
C GLU A 63 -23.88 -19.32 -16.52
N PRO A 64 -23.50 -20.42 -15.82
CA PRO A 64 -22.54 -21.40 -16.34
C PRO A 64 -22.91 -22.02 -17.69
N ASP A 65 -24.19 -22.35 -17.89
CA ASP A 65 -24.66 -22.98 -19.14
C ASP A 65 -24.60 -22.00 -20.31
N ALA A 66 -24.97 -20.72 -20.08
CA ALA A 66 -24.91 -19.68 -21.10
C ALA A 66 -23.45 -19.33 -21.46
N PHE A 67 -22.56 -19.30 -20.46
CA PHE A 67 -21.12 -19.12 -20.66
C PHE A 67 -20.52 -20.28 -21.47
N ASP A 68 -20.90 -21.52 -21.16
CA ASP A 68 -20.42 -22.69 -21.89
C ASP A 68 -20.95 -22.72 -23.33
N GLU A 69 -22.25 -22.46 -23.53
CA GLU A 69 -22.84 -22.36 -24.87
C GLU A 69 -22.17 -21.26 -25.71
N PHE A 70 -21.88 -20.10 -25.09
CA PHE A 70 -21.21 -19.00 -25.79
C PHE A 70 -19.81 -19.40 -26.28
N ARG A 71 -18.99 -20.02 -25.43
CA ARG A 71 -17.63 -20.44 -25.80
C ARG A 71 -17.60 -21.57 -26.84
N HIS A 72 -18.67 -22.35 -26.96
CA HIS A 72 -18.81 -23.37 -27.99
C HIS A 72 -19.30 -22.83 -29.34
N SER A 73 -19.65 -21.54 -29.44
CA SER A 73 -19.98 -20.87 -30.70
C SER A 73 -18.78 -20.10 -31.26
N ARG A 74 -18.31 -20.50 -32.46
CA ARG A 74 -17.24 -19.79 -33.18
C ARG A 74 -17.64 -18.34 -33.48
N GLU A 75 -18.85 -18.13 -33.96
CA GLU A 75 -19.38 -16.80 -34.27
C GLU A 75 -19.37 -15.89 -33.03
N ASN A 76 -19.76 -16.42 -31.87
CA ASN A 76 -19.78 -15.64 -30.63
C ASN A 76 -18.36 -15.25 -30.17
N LEU A 77 -17.40 -16.17 -30.32
CA LEU A 77 -15.99 -15.90 -30.02
C LEU A 77 -15.37 -14.89 -31.00
N GLU A 78 -15.71 -14.96 -32.28
CA GLU A 78 -15.31 -13.97 -33.29
C GLU A 78 -15.85 -12.58 -32.90
N GLN A 79 -17.13 -12.47 -32.55
CA GLN A 79 -17.72 -11.20 -32.08
C GLN A 79 -17.03 -10.65 -30.81
N LEU A 80 -16.71 -11.51 -29.84
CA LEU A 80 -16.00 -11.12 -28.62
C LEU A 80 -14.56 -10.68 -28.92
N GLY A 81 -13.86 -11.40 -29.80
CA GLY A 81 -12.51 -11.06 -30.25
C GLY A 81 -12.47 -9.71 -30.95
N ASP A 82 -13.41 -9.49 -31.88
CA ASP A 82 -13.55 -8.22 -32.59
C ASP A 82 -13.88 -7.07 -31.63
N PHE A 83 -14.74 -7.30 -30.63
CA PHE A 83 -15.04 -6.30 -29.61
C PHE A 83 -13.79 -5.89 -28.83
N TYR A 84 -13.01 -6.86 -28.36
CA TYR A 84 -11.74 -6.59 -27.70
C TYR A 84 -10.79 -5.82 -28.62
N ASN A 85 -10.66 -6.22 -29.87
CA ASN A 85 -9.76 -5.57 -30.84
C ASN A 85 -10.14 -4.11 -31.09
N GLU A 86 -11.42 -3.81 -31.27
CA GLU A 86 -11.92 -2.44 -31.44
C GLU A 86 -11.61 -1.58 -30.20
N LEU A 87 -11.81 -2.12 -29.00
CA LEU A 87 -11.47 -1.43 -27.75
C LEU A 87 -9.95 -1.23 -27.58
N ASN A 88 -9.15 -2.26 -27.87
CA ASN A 88 -7.69 -2.24 -27.73
C ASN A 88 -7.01 -1.35 -28.78
N ALA A 89 -7.65 -1.14 -29.93
CA ALA A 89 -7.18 -0.23 -30.98
C ALA A 89 -7.66 1.22 -30.80
N ASN A 90 -8.51 1.49 -29.79
CA ASN A 90 -9.03 2.82 -29.52
C ASN A 90 -7.89 3.79 -29.16
N LYS A 91 -8.01 5.05 -29.58
CA LYS A 91 -6.99 6.09 -29.35
C LYS A 91 -7.39 7.16 -28.33
N GLU A 92 -8.67 7.16 -27.95
CA GLU A 92 -9.23 8.10 -26.98
C GLU A 92 -9.04 7.60 -25.53
N PHE A 93 -8.87 6.29 -25.34
CA PHE A 93 -8.58 5.66 -24.05
C PHE A 93 -7.71 4.41 -24.21
N ASP A 94 -7.09 3.97 -23.12
CA ASP A 94 -6.35 2.71 -23.05
C ASP A 94 -7.20 1.61 -22.43
N LEU A 95 -7.24 0.42 -23.06
CA LEU A 95 -7.83 -0.78 -22.47
C LEU A 95 -6.77 -1.53 -21.66
N LEU A 96 -6.86 -1.46 -20.34
CA LEU A 96 -5.96 -2.11 -19.39
C LEU A 96 -6.50 -3.49 -19.03
N SER A 97 -6.09 -4.50 -19.79
CA SER A 97 -6.46 -5.90 -19.56
C SER A 97 -5.40 -6.61 -18.75
N ALA A 98 -5.79 -7.10 -17.58
CA ALA A 98 -4.94 -7.89 -16.71
C ALA A 98 -5.79 -8.89 -15.91
N PHE A 99 -5.32 -10.12 -15.77
CA PHE A 99 -6.03 -11.18 -15.06
C PHE A 99 -5.07 -12.01 -14.22
N ALA A 100 -5.31 -12.06 -12.91
CA ALA A 100 -4.57 -12.90 -12.00
C ALA A 100 -5.16 -14.31 -11.96
N SER A 101 -4.31 -15.31 -12.16
CA SER A 101 -4.71 -16.71 -12.14
C SER A 101 -3.61 -17.61 -11.58
N ALA A 102 -3.99 -18.85 -11.27
CA ALA A 102 -3.04 -19.90 -10.93
C ALA A 102 -2.33 -20.39 -12.19
N LEU A 103 -0.99 -20.46 -12.13
CA LEU A 103 -0.18 -21.08 -13.16
C LEU A 103 0.43 -22.38 -12.63
N PRO A 104 -0.03 -23.56 -13.06
CA PRO A 104 0.52 -24.82 -12.63
C PRO A 104 1.91 -25.06 -13.25
N LEU A 105 2.98 -25.00 -12.45
CA LEU A 105 4.35 -25.27 -12.87
C LEU A 105 4.81 -26.66 -12.42
N ARG A 106 5.53 -27.37 -13.27
CA ARG A 106 6.09 -28.70 -12.97
C ARG A 106 7.40 -28.58 -12.21
N ASP A 107 7.56 -29.46 -11.23
CA ASP A 107 8.77 -29.65 -10.41
C ASP A 107 9.37 -28.33 -9.88
N PHE A 108 8.49 -27.40 -9.51
CA PHE A 108 8.86 -26.05 -9.08
C PHE A 108 9.69 -26.08 -7.79
N PRO A 109 10.89 -25.45 -7.77
CA PRO A 109 11.82 -25.52 -6.64
C PRO A 109 11.55 -24.51 -5.51
N GLY A 110 10.69 -23.51 -5.75
CA GLY A 110 10.43 -22.44 -4.80
C GLY A 110 9.53 -22.86 -3.62
N ASP A 111 9.43 -21.97 -2.64
CA ASP A 111 8.70 -22.23 -1.40
C ASP A 111 7.20 -21.84 -1.48
N THR A 112 6.55 -21.82 -0.32
CA THR A 112 5.12 -21.50 -0.22
C THR A 112 4.76 -20.06 -0.60
N ALA A 113 5.71 -19.12 -0.61
CA ALA A 113 5.43 -17.71 -0.89
C ALA A 113 4.99 -17.47 -2.35
N PHE A 114 5.38 -18.36 -3.25
CA PHE A 114 5.01 -18.34 -4.67
C PHE A 114 3.62 -18.92 -4.95
N GLN A 115 3.02 -19.62 -3.97
CA GLN A 115 1.78 -20.35 -4.20
C GLN A 115 0.59 -19.42 -4.45
N HIS A 116 -0.25 -19.83 -5.39
CA HIS A 116 -1.55 -19.22 -5.63
C HIS A 116 -2.41 -19.35 -4.35
N GLY A 117 -2.83 -18.21 -3.80
CA GLY A 117 -3.53 -18.11 -2.52
C GLY A 117 -2.66 -17.79 -1.29
N TYR A 118 -1.32 -17.76 -1.41
CA TYR A 118 -0.47 -17.29 -0.32
C TYR A 118 -0.68 -15.79 -0.06
N GLY A 119 -1.13 -15.44 1.14
CA GLY A 119 -1.43 -14.05 1.53
C GLY A 119 -2.89 -13.64 1.35
N ASP A 120 -3.71 -14.48 0.72
CA ASP A 120 -5.15 -14.29 0.57
C ASP A 120 -5.94 -15.10 1.61
N GLU A 121 -7.26 -14.91 1.70
CA GLU A 121 -8.15 -15.75 2.51
C GLU A 121 -8.32 -17.17 1.92
N MET A 122 -7.64 -17.48 0.82
CA MET A 122 -7.68 -18.78 0.13
C MET A 122 -6.78 -19.82 0.80
N THR A 123 -7.17 -21.10 0.65
CA THR A 123 -6.37 -22.21 1.18
C THR A 123 -5.12 -22.43 0.33
N VAL A 124 -3.96 -22.41 0.97
CA VAL A 124 -2.68 -22.81 0.37
C VAL A 124 -2.65 -24.34 0.30
N ASN A 125 -2.77 -24.89 -0.92
CA ASN A 125 -2.96 -26.33 -1.14
C ASN A 125 -1.65 -27.14 -1.22
N GLY A 126 -0.49 -26.47 -1.38
CA GLY A 126 0.79 -27.14 -1.56
C GLY A 126 0.94 -27.83 -2.94
N PRO A 127 2.09 -28.48 -3.19
CA PRO A 127 2.30 -29.24 -4.41
C PRO A 127 1.34 -30.45 -4.49
N PHE A 128 0.88 -30.76 -5.70
CA PHE A 128 0.01 -31.91 -6.00
C PHE A 128 0.57 -32.73 -7.17
N GLU A 129 0.03 -33.93 -7.39
CA GLU A 129 0.43 -34.79 -8.50
C GLU A 129 -0.33 -34.38 -9.78
N GLY A 130 0.39 -34.01 -10.83
CA GLY A 130 -0.18 -33.63 -12.11
C GLY A 130 -0.65 -34.82 -12.95
N PRO A 131 -1.33 -34.57 -14.09
CA PRO A 131 -1.83 -35.62 -14.99
C PRO A 131 -0.77 -36.62 -15.47
N ASP A 132 0.49 -36.16 -15.57
CA ASP A 132 1.62 -36.93 -16.06
C ASP A 132 2.46 -37.59 -14.94
N GLY A 133 2.02 -37.50 -13.67
CA GLY A 133 2.73 -38.02 -12.49
C GLY A 133 3.86 -37.13 -11.97
N ASN A 134 4.08 -35.96 -12.56
CA ASN A 134 5.04 -34.96 -12.08
C ASN A 134 4.48 -34.19 -10.88
N THR A 135 5.37 -33.64 -10.04
CA THR A 135 4.94 -32.73 -8.97
C THR A 135 4.57 -31.39 -9.60
N VAL A 136 3.39 -30.86 -9.30
CA VAL A 136 2.90 -29.60 -9.83
C VAL A 136 2.61 -28.64 -8.69
N LEU A 137 2.94 -27.37 -8.88
CA LEU A 137 2.59 -26.30 -7.95
C LEU A 137 1.87 -25.18 -8.69
N ASP A 138 0.72 -24.78 -8.16
CA ASP A 138 0.03 -23.58 -8.63
C ASP A 138 0.75 -22.35 -8.09
N VAL A 139 1.46 -21.64 -8.97
CA VAL A 139 2.09 -20.36 -8.63
C VAL A 139 1.20 -19.18 -9.02
N LYS A 140 1.49 -18.01 -8.44
CA LYS A 140 0.81 -16.77 -8.83
C LYS A 140 1.22 -16.36 -10.24
N SER A 141 0.24 -16.04 -11.07
CA SER A 141 0.49 -15.45 -12.38
C SER A 141 -0.44 -14.29 -12.68
N MET A 142 0.01 -13.43 -13.59
CA MET A 142 -0.73 -12.27 -14.08
C MET A 142 -0.61 -12.25 -15.60
N SER A 143 -1.69 -12.57 -16.28
CA SER A 143 -1.78 -12.35 -17.72
C SER A 143 -2.08 -10.88 -17.98
N ILE A 144 -1.41 -10.23 -18.93
CA ILE A 144 -1.47 -8.77 -19.10
C ILE A 144 -1.28 -8.35 -20.55
N ASN A 145 -2.00 -7.32 -21.00
CA ASN A 145 -1.78 -6.72 -22.32
C ASN A 145 -0.75 -5.59 -22.30
N ARG A 146 -0.28 -5.20 -23.50
CA ARG A 146 0.71 -4.14 -23.66
C ARG A 146 0.27 -2.81 -23.02
N ALA A 147 -0.97 -2.40 -23.22
CA ALA A 147 -1.48 -1.14 -22.69
C ALA A 147 -1.43 -1.11 -21.16
N ALA A 148 -1.82 -2.19 -20.48
CA ALA A 148 -1.69 -2.30 -19.03
C ALA A 148 -0.21 -2.28 -18.57
N PHE A 149 0.66 -3.04 -19.24
CA PHE A 149 2.10 -3.07 -18.93
C PHE A 149 2.73 -1.66 -19.03
N ASP A 150 2.43 -0.93 -20.11
CA ASP A 150 2.93 0.42 -20.37
C ASP A 150 2.31 1.44 -19.40
N PHE A 151 1.00 1.35 -19.13
CA PHE A 151 0.27 2.24 -18.22
C PHE A 151 0.83 2.18 -16.79
N TYR A 152 1.09 0.97 -16.29
CA TYR A 152 1.70 0.77 -14.97
C TYR A 152 3.22 0.94 -14.95
N ARG A 153 3.83 1.25 -16.10
CA ARG A 153 5.29 1.46 -16.26
C ARG A 153 6.10 0.31 -15.66
N LEU A 154 5.69 -0.92 -15.97
CA LEU A 154 6.41 -2.09 -15.50
C LEU A 154 7.78 -2.14 -16.19
N GLU A 155 8.84 -2.26 -15.39
CA GLU A 155 10.22 -2.27 -15.88
C GLU A 155 10.87 -3.61 -15.62
N VAL A 156 11.72 -4.01 -16.57
CA VAL A 156 12.52 -5.24 -16.51
C VAL A 156 13.92 -4.86 -16.02
N ALA A 157 14.34 -5.46 -14.91
CA ALA A 157 15.68 -5.27 -14.36
C ALA A 157 16.73 -6.08 -15.13
N GLU A 158 16.36 -7.28 -15.60
CA GLU A 158 17.25 -8.18 -16.34
C GLU A 158 16.53 -8.84 -17.53
N GLY A 159 17.21 -8.96 -18.68
CA GLY A 159 16.66 -9.56 -19.88
C GLY A 159 15.98 -8.54 -20.81
N ARG A 160 14.84 -8.91 -21.39
CA ARG A 160 14.09 -8.10 -22.36
C ARG A 160 12.61 -8.06 -22.02
N VAL A 161 11.96 -6.95 -22.36
CA VAL A 161 10.50 -6.85 -22.41
C VAL A 161 9.95 -7.76 -23.51
N PHE A 162 8.68 -8.14 -23.39
CA PHE A 162 7.97 -8.92 -24.40
C PHE A 162 8.05 -8.30 -25.80
N ASP A 163 8.19 -9.15 -26.81
CA ASP A 163 7.88 -8.81 -28.19
C ASP A 163 6.39 -9.04 -28.43
N TRP A 164 5.57 -8.03 -28.11
CA TRP A 164 4.10 -8.10 -28.11
C TRP A 164 3.48 -8.49 -29.47
N ASP A 165 4.18 -8.20 -30.57
CA ASP A 165 3.73 -8.52 -31.92
C ASP A 165 4.04 -9.99 -32.30
N ALA A 166 4.94 -10.65 -31.55
CA ALA A 166 5.35 -12.03 -31.75
C ALA A 166 4.71 -13.01 -30.74
N VAL A 167 3.82 -12.53 -29.87
CA VAL A 167 3.12 -13.38 -28.89
C VAL A 167 2.15 -14.31 -29.62
N ASP A 168 2.51 -15.59 -29.66
CA ASP A 168 1.74 -16.65 -30.30
C ASP A 168 1.77 -17.92 -29.44
N TYR A 169 0.61 -18.29 -28.91
CA TYR A 169 0.45 -19.47 -28.05
C TYR A 169 0.44 -20.80 -28.82
N SER A 170 0.26 -20.77 -30.14
CA SER A 170 0.24 -21.98 -30.98
C SER A 170 1.62 -22.64 -31.10
N SER A 171 2.70 -21.85 -30.88
CA SER A 171 4.09 -22.34 -30.93
C SER A 171 4.44 -23.33 -29.81
N GLY A 172 3.64 -23.38 -28.74
CA GLY A 172 3.88 -24.22 -27.55
C GLY A 172 4.87 -23.63 -26.54
N THR A 173 5.62 -22.59 -26.93
CA THR A 173 6.54 -21.86 -26.05
C THR A 173 6.02 -20.44 -25.83
N VAL A 174 5.87 -20.03 -24.58
CA VAL A 174 5.34 -18.72 -24.20
C VAL A 174 6.43 -17.91 -23.50
N PRO A 175 6.81 -16.71 -24.00
CA PRO A 175 7.73 -15.87 -23.28
C PRO A 175 7.06 -15.34 -22.00
N VAL A 176 7.72 -15.42 -20.86
CA VAL A 176 7.24 -14.91 -19.58
C VAL A 176 8.24 -13.95 -18.94
N LEU A 177 7.74 -13.03 -18.13
CA LEU A 177 8.56 -12.24 -17.23
C LEU A 177 8.35 -12.75 -15.80
N LEU A 178 9.43 -12.93 -15.06
CA LEU A 178 9.33 -13.36 -13.66
C LEU A 178 9.46 -12.16 -12.72
N GLY A 179 8.72 -12.20 -11.62
CA GLY A 179 8.91 -11.27 -10.52
C GLY A 179 10.31 -11.37 -9.90
N SER A 180 10.73 -10.31 -9.21
CA SER A 180 12.07 -10.19 -8.62
C SER A 180 12.43 -11.37 -7.69
N SER A 181 11.48 -11.96 -6.95
CA SER A 181 11.73 -13.09 -6.05
C SER A 181 12.16 -14.37 -6.77
N TYR A 182 11.97 -14.47 -8.09
CA TYR A 182 12.41 -15.62 -8.87
C TYR A 182 13.89 -15.54 -9.27
N SER A 183 14.58 -14.42 -9.05
CA SER A 183 15.97 -14.22 -9.49
C SER A 183 16.97 -15.22 -8.88
N ASP A 184 16.65 -15.76 -7.71
CA ASP A 184 17.47 -16.77 -7.04
C ASP A 184 17.20 -18.20 -7.54
N LEU A 185 16.13 -18.39 -8.33
CA LEU A 185 15.64 -19.70 -8.78
C LEU A 185 15.92 -19.95 -10.27
N TYR A 186 15.89 -18.91 -11.09
CA TYR A 186 16.01 -19.03 -12.55
C TYR A 186 16.80 -17.87 -13.17
N GLU A 187 17.38 -18.14 -14.34
CA GLU A 187 18.09 -17.16 -15.17
C GLU A 187 17.32 -16.86 -16.46
N VAL A 188 17.62 -15.71 -17.09
CA VAL A 188 17.03 -15.35 -18.39
C VAL A 188 17.43 -16.37 -19.46
N GLY A 189 16.43 -16.89 -20.18
CA GLY A 189 16.58 -17.94 -21.19
C GLY A 189 16.31 -19.36 -20.68
N ASP A 190 16.11 -19.54 -19.37
CA ASP A 190 15.65 -20.83 -18.83
C ASP A 190 14.23 -21.17 -19.33
N LEU A 191 13.93 -22.47 -19.34
CA LEU A 191 12.65 -23.02 -19.76
C LEU A 191 11.99 -23.72 -18.58
N ILE A 192 10.75 -23.33 -18.29
CA ILE A 192 9.92 -23.92 -17.23
C ILE A 192 8.78 -24.67 -17.89
N ASP A 193 8.61 -25.95 -17.54
CA ASP A 193 7.46 -26.72 -18.02
C ASP A 193 6.25 -26.50 -17.09
N GLY A 194 5.08 -26.35 -17.66
CA GLY A 194 3.85 -26.20 -16.89
C GLY A 194 2.61 -26.35 -17.75
N TYR A 195 1.53 -25.78 -17.26
CA TYR A 195 0.24 -25.80 -17.95
C TYR A 195 -0.29 -24.38 -18.08
N LEU A 196 -0.79 -24.04 -19.26
CA LEU A 196 -1.48 -22.79 -19.50
C LEU A 196 -2.86 -23.13 -20.07
N TRP A 197 -3.93 -22.70 -19.40
CA TRP A 197 -5.31 -23.04 -19.75
C TRP A 197 -5.51 -24.56 -20.01
N PHE A 198 -4.97 -25.38 -19.11
CA PHE A 198 -5.01 -26.86 -19.15
C PHE A 198 -4.20 -27.53 -20.26
N GLU A 199 -3.49 -26.78 -21.09
CA GLU A 199 -2.59 -27.35 -22.09
C GLU A 199 -1.14 -27.33 -21.61
N PRO A 200 -0.35 -28.39 -21.87
CA PRO A 200 1.07 -28.37 -21.57
C PRO A 200 1.75 -27.28 -22.40
N ARG A 201 2.53 -26.44 -21.73
CA ARG A 201 3.30 -25.35 -22.33
C ARG A 201 4.68 -25.27 -21.70
N GLN A 202 5.60 -24.70 -22.48
CA GLN A 202 6.92 -24.35 -22.01
C GLN A 202 7.02 -22.83 -21.89
N PHE A 203 7.52 -22.34 -20.76
CA PHE A 203 7.67 -20.91 -20.49
C PHE A 203 9.13 -20.53 -20.62
N GLU A 204 9.47 -19.70 -21.62
CA GLU A 204 10.81 -19.13 -21.77
C GLU A 204 10.91 -17.87 -20.92
N ILE A 205 11.89 -17.80 -20.04
CA ILE A 205 12.11 -16.64 -19.18
C ILE A 205 12.75 -15.54 -20.03
N ALA A 206 11.93 -14.59 -20.49
CA ALA A 206 12.38 -13.47 -21.32
C ALA A 206 13.11 -12.39 -20.49
N GLY A 207 12.78 -12.30 -19.19
CA GLY A 207 13.34 -11.30 -18.28
C GLY A 207 12.79 -11.40 -16.85
N ILE A 208 13.38 -10.59 -15.97
CA ILE A 208 13.03 -10.47 -14.56
C ILE A 208 12.64 -9.02 -14.28
N LEU A 209 11.50 -8.82 -13.62
CA LEU A 209 10.96 -7.51 -13.25
C LEU A 209 11.76 -6.83 -12.14
N ASP A 210 11.72 -5.50 -12.09
CA ASP A 210 12.26 -4.72 -10.98
C ASP A 210 11.54 -5.05 -9.65
N GLU A 211 12.25 -5.01 -8.52
CA GLU A 211 11.72 -5.21 -7.15
C GLU A 211 10.62 -4.21 -6.75
N ARG A 212 10.39 -3.16 -7.54
CA ARG A 212 9.32 -2.17 -7.34
C ARG A 212 8.17 -2.33 -8.32
N ALA A 213 8.15 -3.38 -9.14
CA ALA A 213 7.06 -3.65 -10.06
C ALA A 213 5.76 -3.92 -9.30
N SER A 214 4.79 -3.01 -9.46
CA SER A 214 3.49 -3.10 -8.83
C SER A 214 2.43 -2.48 -9.71
N MET A 215 1.18 -2.94 -9.59
CA MET A 215 0.05 -2.38 -10.33
C MET A 215 -1.20 -2.28 -9.47
N TYR A 216 -2.15 -1.47 -9.94
CA TYR A 216 -3.51 -1.52 -9.41
C TYR A 216 -4.23 -2.76 -9.97
N TYR A 217 -4.81 -3.57 -9.09
CA TYR A 217 -5.57 -4.76 -9.49
C TYR A 217 -6.70 -5.04 -8.50
N GLN A 218 -7.93 -5.22 -9.00
CA GLN A 218 -9.10 -5.64 -8.19
C GLN A 218 -9.34 -4.85 -6.89
N GLY A 219 -9.01 -3.55 -6.86
CA GLY A 219 -9.17 -2.69 -5.68
C GLY A 219 -7.93 -2.61 -4.77
N GLU A 220 -6.91 -3.43 -5.01
CA GLU A 220 -5.60 -3.31 -4.38
C GLU A 220 -4.75 -2.29 -5.14
N LEU A 221 -4.26 -1.27 -4.42
CA LEU A 221 -3.46 -0.19 -5.00
C LEU A 221 -2.09 -0.68 -5.47
N ASN A 222 -1.38 -1.39 -4.60
CA ASN A 222 -0.02 -1.87 -4.87
C ASN A 222 0.01 -3.40 -4.85
N GLN A 223 -0.59 -4.03 -5.85
CA GLN A 223 -0.35 -5.45 -6.07
C GLN A 223 1.11 -5.59 -6.53
N TYR A 224 1.98 -6.01 -5.61
CA TYR A 224 3.38 -6.28 -5.92
C TYR A 224 3.51 -7.54 -6.76
N LEU A 225 4.35 -7.48 -7.78
CA LEU A 225 4.54 -8.54 -8.78
C LEU A 225 5.76 -9.41 -8.51
N ASP A 226 6.44 -9.24 -7.37
CA ASP A 226 7.68 -9.94 -7.01
C ASP A 226 7.57 -11.48 -7.07
N HIS A 227 6.39 -12.01 -6.75
CA HIS A 227 6.12 -13.45 -6.75
C HIS A 227 5.19 -13.89 -7.89
N TYR A 228 5.02 -13.05 -8.92
CA TYR A 228 4.15 -13.35 -10.06
C TYR A 228 4.96 -13.77 -11.28
N VAL A 229 4.41 -14.71 -12.04
CA VAL A 229 4.78 -14.95 -13.43
C VAL A 229 3.88 -14.07 -14.31
N LEU A 230 4.47 -13.15 -15.07
CA LEU A 230 3.73 -12.34 -16.04
C LEU A 230 3.67 -13.04 -17.39
N ILE A 231 2.46 -13.14 -17.93
CA ILE A 231 2.18 -13.79 -19.20
C ILE A 231 1.65 -12.73 -20.16
N PRO A 232 2.28 -12.51 -21.32
CA PRO A 232 1.84 -11.48 -22.24
C PRO A 232 0.61 -11.96 -23.02
N TYR A 233 -0.41 -11.14 -23.12
CA TYR A 233 -1.50 -11.34 -24.06
C TYR A 233 -1.08 -11.03 -25.51
N PRO A 234 -1.67 -11.69 -26.52
CA PRO A 234 -1.51 -11.29 -27.91
C PRO A 234 -2.08 -9.90 -28.15
N SER A 235 -1.46 -9.14 -29.05
CA SER A 235 -1.87 -7.76 -29.35
C SER A 235 -3.22 -7.66 -30.07
N VAL A 236 -3.59 -8.72 -30.81
CA VAL A 236 -4.83 -8.82 -31.58
C VAL A 236 -5.38 -10.24 -31.40
N LEU A 237 -6.67 -10.33 -31.13
CA LEU A 237 -7.41 -11.59 -31.17
C LEU A 237 -7.83 -11.87 -32.61
N GLY A 238 -7.75 -13.12 -33.07
CA GLY A 238 -8.03 -13.43 -34.47
C GLY A 238 -8.37 -14.88 -34.72
N ASP A 239 -8.43 -15.23 -36.00
CA ASP A 239 -8.81 -16.56 -36.50
C ASP A 239 -8.04 -17.66 -35.76
N PHE A 240 -8.77 -18.43 -34.95
CA PHE A 240 -8.26 -19.61 -34.24
C PHE A 240 -8.65 -20.89 -34.99
N ALA A 241 -7.81 -21.91 -34.89
CA ALA A 241 -8.11 -23.22 -35.43
C ALA A 241 -9.25 -23.89 -34.63
N ALA A 242 -9.99 -24.81 -35.24
CA ALA A 242 -11.15 -25.43 -34.59
C ALA A 242 -10.79 -26.23 -33.32
N ASP A 243 -9.57 -26.77 -33.27
CA ASP A 243 -8.99 -27.45 -32.11
C ASP A 243 -8.54 -26.48 -31.00
N GLU A 244 -8.35 -25.20 -31.31
CA GLU A 244 -7.98 -24.15 -30.35
C GLU A 244 -9.18 -23.41 -29.76
N GLN A 245 -10.40 -23.76 -30.14
CA GLN A 245 -11.61 -23.05 -29.73
C GLN A 245 -11.78 -22.98 -28.20
N SER A 246 -11.44 -24.05 -27.48
CA SER A 246 -11.51 -24.07 -26.02
C SER A 246 -10.53 -23.08 -25.40
N LEU A 247 -9.31 -23.00 -25.94
CA LEU A 247 -8.28 -22.07 -25.52
C LEU A 247 -8.70 -20.62 -25.80
N ALA A 248 -9.19 -20.35 -27.02
CA ALA A 248 -9.70 -19.04 -27.41
C ALA A 248 -10.83 -18.59 -26.47
N GLY A 249 -11.75 -19.50 -26.14
CA GLY A 249 -12.84 -19.23 -25.21
C GLY A 249 -12.40 -18.95 -23.76
N MET A 250 -11.25 -19.43 -23.30
CA MET A 250 -10.72 -19.02 -21.98
C MET A 250 -10.02 -17.67 -22.08
N LEU A 251 -9.11 -17.54 -23.04
CA LEU A 251 -8.31 -16.34 -23.27
C LEU A 251 -9.18 -15.09 -23.48
N TYR A 252 -10.19 -15.16 -24.35
CA TYR A 252 -10.96 -13.99 -24.76
C TYR A 252 -11.77 -13.43 -23.57
N PHE A 253 -12.25 -14.30 -22.68
CA PHE A 253 -12.97 -13.89 -21.48
C PHE A 253 -12.06 -13.33 -20.39
N GLU A 254 -10.84 -13.85 -20.25
CA GLU A 254 -9.85 -13.19 -19.39
C GLU A 254 -9.50 -11.79 -19.92
N MET A 255 -9.35 -11.67 -21.24
CA MET A 255 -8.92 -10.42 -21.88
C MET A 255 -10.00 -9.32 -21.85
N ILE A 256 -11.29 -9.65 -21.93
CA ILE A 256 -12.37 -8.65 -21.95
C ILE A 256 -12.69 -8.06 -20.58
N ASN A 257 -12.42 -8.82 -19.51
CA ASN A 257 -12.61 -8.38 -18.14
C ASN A 257 -11.49 -7.40 -17.74
N ALA A 258 -11.59 -6.17 -18.27
CA ALA A 258 -10.54 -5.18 -18.28
C ALA A 258 -11.00 -3.85 -17.69
N ASN A 259 -10.04 -2.97 -17.40
CA ASN A 259 -10.32 -1.58 -17.05
C ASN A 259 -10.04 -0.67 -18.25
N VAL A 260 -10.83 0.37 -18.42
CA VAL A 260 -10.61 1.46 -19.38
C VAL A 260 -10.02 2.64 -18.62
N ALA A 261 -8.85 3.09 -19.05
CA ALA A 261 -8.21 4.31 -18.58
C ALA A 261 -8.44 5.44 -19.60
N ALA A 262 -9.40 6.32 -19.31
CA ALA A 262 -9.76 7.45 -20.17
C ALA A 262 -9.22 8.76 -19.62
N PRO A 263 -8.67 9.68 -20.43
CA PRO A 263 -8.28 11.02 -19.98
C PRO A 263 -9.43 11.77 -19.29
N LYS A 264 -9.14 12.64 -18.30
CA LYS A 264 -10.19 13.37 -17.56
C LYS A 264 -10.97 14.37 -18.41
N GLU A 265 -10.41 14.80 -19.54
CA GLU A 265 -11.09 15.63 -20.52
C GLU A 265 -12.23 14.86 -21.22
N LEU A 266 -12.11 13.53 -21.29
CA LEU A 266 -13.11 12.67 -21.90
C LEU A 266 -14.26 12.45 -20.91
N SER A 267 -15.46 12.86 -21.30
CA SER A 267 -16.65 12.67 -20.47
C SER A 267 -17.06 11.20 -20.41
N ALA A 268 -17.74 10.81 -19.32
CA ALA A 268 -18.28 9.46 -19.21
C ALA A 268 -19.20 9.09 -20.39
N ASP A 269 -19.97 10.05 -20.90
CA ASP A 269 -20.82 9.84 -22.08
C ASP A 269 -20.02 9.62 -23.37
N GLN A 270 -18.81 10.20 -23.49
CA GLN A 270 -17.92 9.94 -24.61
C GLN A 270 -17.35 8.52 -24.54
N VAL A 271 -16.83 8.11 -23.38
CA VAL A 271 -16.35 6.73 -23.15
C VAL A 271 -17.44 5.72 -23.47
N LEU A 272 -18.66 5.94 -22.96
CA LEU A 272 -19.80 5.06 -23.23
C LEU A 272 -20.14 4.97 -24.72
N ARG A 273 -20.03 6.08 -25.47
CA ARG A 273 -20.28 6.07 -26.92
C ARG A 273 -19.22 5.30 -27.69
N GLU A 274 -17.95 5.44 -27.33
CA GLU A 274 -16.87 4.71 -27.98
C GLU A 274 -17.00 3.19 -27.73
N ILE A 275 -17.31 2.79 -26.49
CA ILE A 275 -17.55 1.36 -26.16
C ILE A 275 -18.81 0.85 -26.88
N ALA A 276 -19.89 1.64 -26.95
CA ALA A 276 -21.09 1.27 -27.69
C ALA A 276 -20.83 1.15 -29.21
N ALA A 277 -19.98 2.00 -29.77
CA ALA A 277 -19.58 1.91 -31.17
C ALA A 277 -18.77 0.63 -31.45
N ALA A 278 -17.85 0.26 -30.55
CA ALA A 278 -17.13 -1.01 -30.63
C ALA A 278 -18.09 -2.22 -30.56
N SER A 279 -19.08 -2.17 -29.66
CA SER A 279 -20.14 -3.18 -29.55
C SER A 279 -20.99 -3.31 -30.81
N GLU A 280 -21.39 -2.18 -31.41
CA GLU A 280 -22.17 -2.17 -32.65
C GLU A 280 -21.35 -2.70 -33.84
N ALA A 281 -20.06 -2.40 -33.88
CA ALA A 281 -19.15 -2.86 -34.93
C ALA A 281 -18.88 -4.37 -34.86
N SER A 282 -18.69 -4.89 -33.65
CA SER A 282 -18.39 -6.32 -33.42
C SER A 282 -19.63 -7.21 -33.33
N GLY A 283 -20.80 -6.64 -33.01
CA GLY A 283 -22.01 -7.39 -32.73
C GLY A 283 -22.07 -7.99 -31.31
N PHE A 284 -21.08 -7.73 -30.46
CA PHE A 284 -21.06 -8.20 -29.07
C PHE A 284 -21.76 -7.21 -28.13
N ASP A 285 -22.86 -7.64 -27.50
CA ASP A 285 -23.69 -6.80 -26.62
C ASP A 285 -23.75 -7.29 -25.16
N GLN A 286 -23.06 -8.39 -24.83
CA GLN A 286 -23.12 -9.05 -23.52
C GLN A 286 -22.07 -8.52 -22.54
N TYR A 287 -21.97 -7.21 -22.40
CA TYR A 287 -21.06 -6.54 -21.47
C TYR A 287 -21.78 -5.55 -20.56
N SER A 288 -21.24 -5.37 -19.36
CA SER A 288 -21.62 -4.32 -18.43
C SER A 288 -20.46 -3.38 -18.21
N LEU A 289 -20.74 -2.07 -18.27
CA LEU A 289 -19.82 -1.09 -17.75
C LEU A 289 -20.08 -0.93 -16.24
N LEU A 290 -19.20 -1.52 -15.44
CA LEU A 290 -19.12 -1.17 -14.05
C LEU A 290 -18.35 0.15 -13.97
N ASN A 291 -19.04 1.24 -13.64
CA ASN A 291 -18.30 2.36 -13.05
C ASN A 291 -17.62 1.78 -11.80
N LEU A 292 -16.28 1.70 -11.78
CA LEU A 292 -15.56 1.06 -10.69
C LEU A 292 -16.12 1.62 -9.38
N PRO A 293 -16.75 0.80 -8.53
CA PRO A 293 -17.58 1.29 -7.45
C PRO A 293 -16.69 2.01 -6.45
N THR A 294 -16.70 3.34 -6.52
CA THR A 294 -16.51 4.35 -5.46
C THR A 294 -15.34 4.19 -4.48
N TYR A 295 -14.49 3.16 -4.50
CA TYR A 295 -13.46 2.93 -3.50
C TYR A 295 -12.20 3.77 -3.79
N LEU A 296 -11.80 3.83 -5.07
CA LEU A 296 -10.81 4.79 -5.57
C LEU A 296 -11.31 6.24 -5.45
N VAL A 297 -12.61 6.45 -5.67
CA VAL A 297 -13.28 7.74 -5.42
C VAL A 297 -13.35 8.01 -3.91
N GLN A 298 -13.52 7.04 -3.02
CA GLN A 298 -13.54 7.24 -1.57
C GLN A 298 -12.15 7.52 -1.02
N PHE A 299 -11.09 6.90 -1.55
CA PHE A 299 -9.74 7.20 -1.12
C PHE A 299 -9.28 8.56 -1.62
N SER A 300 -9.60 8.92 -2.87
CA SER A 300 -9.39 10.27 -3.40
C SER A 300 -10.35 11.31 -2.81
N LEU A 301 -11.56 10.95 -2.39
CA LEU A 301 -12.49 11.79 -1.62
C LEU A 301 -12.04 11.91 -0.18
N VAL A 302 -11.45 10.90 0.45
CA VAL A 302 -10.84 11.00 1.79
C VAL A 302 -9.61 11.88 1.68
N LYS A 303 -8.77 11.73 0.66
CA LYS A 303 -7.66 12.64 0.36
C LYS A 303 -8.16 14.04 0.00
N SER A 304 -9.23 14.21 -0.77
CA SER A 304 -9.84 15.49 -1.16
C SER A 304 -10.62 16.14 -0.01
N VAL A 305 -11.20 15.36 0.90
CA VAL A 305 -11.77 15.83 2.17
C VAL A 305 -10.64 16.20 3.11
N ILE A 306 -9.54 15.45 3.19
CA ILE A 306 -8.38 15.77 4.03
C ILE A 306 -7.60 16.97 3.47
N GLN A 307 -7.46 17.11 2.15
CA GLN A 307 -6.76 18.21 1.48
C GLN A 307 -7.66 19.44 1.36
N GLY A 308 -8.91 19.26 0.95
CA GLY A 308 -9.96 20.29 0.93
C GLY A 308 -10.32 20.80 2.33
N ASN A 309 -10.13 19.96 3.36
CA ASN A 309 -10.20 20.36 4.77
C ASN A 309 -8.85 20.27 5.48
N ALA A 310 -7.73 20.50 4.77
CA ALA A 310 -6.39 20.45 5.38
C ALA A 310 -6.27 21.41 6.56
N ALA A 311 -6.94 22.56 6.46
CA ALA A 311 -7.06 23.52 7.55
C ALA A 311 -7.75 22.93 8.79
N LEU A 312 -8.78 22.10 8.65
CA LEU A 312 -9.46 21.43 9.78
C LEU A 312 -8.58 20.34 10.39
N VAL A 313 -7.89 19.54 9.57
CA VAL A 313 -6.98 18.49 10.08
C VAL A 313 -5.80 19.12 10.82
N GLN A 314 -5.22 20.19 10.27
CA GLN A 314 -4.18 20.98 10.94
C GLN A 314 -4.71 21.65 12.21
N ALA A 315 -5.95 22.15 12.21
CA ALA A 315 -6.57 22.74 13.40
C ALA A 315 -6.81 21.71 14.51
N ILE A 316 -7.29 20.51 14.17
CA ILE A 316 -7.45 19.40 15.12
C ILE A 316 -6.09 18.97 15.67
N GLY A 317 -5.08 18.83 14.80
CA GLY A 317 -3.71 18.52 15.21
C GLY A 317 -3.12 19.58 16.16
N ALA A 318 -3.31 20.87 15.84
CA ALA A 318 -2.90 21.97 16.71
C ALA A 318 -3.65 21.97 18.04
N MET A 319 -4.95 21.66 18.04
CA MET A 319 -5.77 21.56 19.25
C MET A 319 -5.33 20.40 20.15
N LEU A 320 -5.04 19.24 19.57
CA LEU A 320 -4.49 18.09 20.29
C LEU A 320 -3.12 18.42 20.89
N PHE A 321 -2.23 19.04 20.10
CA PHE A 321 -0.93 19.49 20.58
C PHE A 321 -1.05 20.48 21.76
N LEU A 322 -1.91 21.49 21.63
CA LEU A 322 -2.24 22.44 22.69
C LEU A 322 -2.78 21.74 23.94
N GLY A 323 -3.70 20.79 23.76
CA GLY A 323 -4.25 19.98 24.85
C GLY A 323 -3.16 19.23 25.61
N VAL A 324 -2.21 18.62 24.91
CA VAL A 324 -1.06 17.94 25.53
C VAL A 324 -0.13 18.92 26.23
N VAL A 325 0.13 20.09 25.67
CA VAL A 325 0.93 21.14 26.31
C VAL A 325 0.26 21.62 27.61
N VAL A 326 -1.07 21.84 27.60
CA VAL A 326 -1.83 22.24 28.79
C VAL A 326 -1.85 21.14 29.85
N ALA A 327 -2.12 19.88 29.45
CA ALA A 327 -2.10 18.74 30.37
C ALA A 327 -0.71 18.55 31.00
N SER A 328 0.35 18.71 30.20
CA SER A 328 1.75 18.66 30.66
C SER A 328 2.08 19.82 31.60
N GLY A 329 1.60 21.03 31.28
CA GLY A 329 1.72 22.21 32.14
C GLY A 329 1.05 22.01 33.49
N PHE A 330 -0.16 21.46 33.50
CA PHE A 330 -0.90 21.12 34.72
C PHE A 330 -0.20 20.03 35.53
N ALA A 331 0.29 18.97 34.89
CA ALA A 331 1.08 17.93 35.53
C ALA A 331 2.35 18.51 36.17
N ASN A 332 3.07 19.39 35.46
CA ASN A 332 4.25 20.08 35.99
C ASN A 332 3.91 20.99 37.17
N TRP A 333 2.79 21.70 37.12
CA TRP A 333 2.31 22.53 38.22
C TRP A 333 1.99 21.69 39.46
N GLN A 334 1.29 20.56 39.29
CA GLN A 334 1.01 19.63 40.39
C GLN A 334 2.29 19.02 40.97
N LEU A 335 3.25 18.63 40.11
CA LEU A 335 4.56 18.14 40.53
C LEU A 335 5.31 19.21 41.33
N MET A 336 5.30 20.46 40.88
CA MET A 336 5.96 21.57 41.57
C MET A 336 5.30 21.84 42.93
N ARG A 337 3.97 21.79 43.03
CA ARG A 337 3.25 21.93 44.30
C ARG A 337 3.63 20.83 45.29
N ARG A 338 3.80 19.59 44.83
CA ARG A 338 4.27 18.46 45.66
C ARG A 338 5.76 18.58 46.04
N ARG A 339 6.57 19.20 45.17
CA ARG A 339 8.02 19.40 45.37
C ARG A 339 8.36 20.67 46.17
N ARG A 340 7.44 21.64 46.30
CA ARG A 340 7.67 22.96 46.94
C ARG A 340 8.35 22.87 48.31
N ASN A 341 7.82 22.05 49.21
CA ASN A 341 8.36 21.92 50.57
C ASN A 341 9.80 21.37 50.55
N LYS A 342 10.11 20.43 49.65
CA LYS A 342 11.47 19.91 49.48
C LYS A 342 12.41 20.99 48.89
N THR A 343 11.94 21.73 47.89
CA THR A 343 12.69 22.81 47.26
C THR A 343 13.11 23.88 48.27
N LEU A 344 12.20 24.29 49.15
CA LEU A 344 12.47 25.28 50.20
C LEU A 344 13.48 24.78 51.23
N VAL A 345 13.41 23.51 51.62
CA VAL A 345 14.39 22.89 52.52
C VAL A 345 15.78 22.88 51.88
N PHE A 346 15.90 22.49 50.61
CA PHE A 346 17.18 22.50 49.91
C PHE A 346 17.77 23.90 49.73
N LEU A 347 16.93 24.91 49.50
CA LEU A 347 17.39 26.29 49.42
C LEU A 347 17.94 26.79 50.77
N ARG A 348 17.25 26.48 51.87
CA ARG A 348 17.69 26.83 53.24
C ARG A 348 18.98 26.10 53.66
N LEU A 349 19.22 24.92 53.11
CA LEU A 349 20.48 24.18 53.28
C LEU A 349 21.62 24.70 52.38
N GLY A 350 21.43 25.82 51.67
CA GLY A 350 22.46 26.46 50.85
C GLY A 350 22.67 25.83 49.47
N ARG A 351 21.78 24.94 49.01
CA ARG A 351 21.91 24.28 47.71
C ARG A 351 21.58 25.28 46.59
N SER A 352 22.44 25.39 45.58
CA SER A 352 22.24 26.33 44.48
C SER A 352 20.99 25.99 43.64
N GLN A 353 20.32 27.02 43.12
CA GLN A 353 19.12 26.86 42.29
C GLN A 353 19.37 25.97 41.06
N HIS A 354 20.57 26.07 40.48
CA HIS A 354 21.01 25.24 39.37
C HIS A 354 21.11 23.74 39.72
N ALA A 355 21.55 23.41 40.95
CA ALA A 355 21.63 22.02 41.40
C ALA A 355 20.24 21.41 41.59
N ILE A 356 19.27 22.19 42.09
CA ILE A 356 17.88 21.77 42.27
C ILE A 356 17.19 21.55 40.91
N SER A 357 17.36 22.48 39.96
CA SER A 357 16.84 22.34 38.59
C SER A 357 17.38 21.06 37.92
N ARG A 358 18.71 20.83 38.00
CA ARG A 358 19.35 19.64 37.42
C ARG A 358 18.80 18.34 37.99
N MET A 359 18.46 18.31 39.28
CA MET A 359 17.86 17.14 39.92
C MET A 359 16.45 16.85 39.40
N PHE A 360 15.62 17.87 39.20
CA PHE A 360 14.27 17.71 38.66
C PHE A 360 14.28 17.31 37.18
N VAL A 361 15.14 17.94 36.37
CA VAL A 361 15.32 17.57 34.96
C VAL A 361 15.76 16.11 34.83
N ARG A 362 16.71 15.64 35.66
CA ARG A 362 17.13 14.22 35.69
C ARG A 362 15.99 13.26 36.00
N SER A 363 15.08 13.62 36.91
CA SER A 363 13.91 12.80 37.20
C SER A 363 12.92 12.77 36.03
N SER A 364 12.77 13.88 35.30
CA SER A 364 11.91 13.95 34.11
C SER A 364 12.51 13.24 32.89
N MET A 365 13.83 13.23 32.75
CA MET A 365 14.56 12.52 31.69
C MET A 365 14.30 11.01 31.69
N ILE A 366 14.09 10.41 32.87
CA ILE A 366 13.71 8.98 32.96
C ILE A 366 12.32 8.74 32.36
N GLY A 367 11.38 9.66 32.59
CA GLY A 367 10.05 9.61 31.97
C GLY A 367 10.13 9.75 30.45
N TYR A 368 10.97 10.66 29.94
CA TYR A 368 11.19 10.82 28.50
C TYR A 368 11.81 9.58 27.87
N GLY A 369 12.79 8.94 28.53
CA GLY A 369 13.37 7.69 28.07
C GLY A 369 12.34 6.56 27.98
N LEU A 370 11.44 6.46 28.95
CA LEU A 370 10.32 5.49 28.93
C LEU A 370 9.34 5.76 27.78
N THR A 371 8.96 7.02 27.55
CA THR A 371 8.12 7.41 26.41
C THR A 371 8.79 7.05 25.09
N PHE A 372 10.07 7.37 24.93
CA PHE A 372 10.83 7.06 23.72
C PHE A 372 10.89 5.56 23.44
N LEU A 373 11.17 4.74 24.47
CA LEU A 373 11.17 3.28 24.35
C LEU A 373 9.79 2.73 23.97
N ALA A 374 8.73 3.20 24.61
CA ALA A 374 7.36 2.77 24.31
C ALA A 374 6.96 3.10 22.87
N THR A 375 7.27 4.31 22.41
CA THR A 375 7.04 4.73 21.01
C THR A 375 7.88 3.91 20.03
N ALA A 376 9.16 3.67 20.32
CA ALA A 376 10.04 2.89 19.45
C ALA A 376 9.58 1.43 19.29
N VAL A 377 9.08 0.80 20.36
CA VAL A 377 8.49 -0.53 20.30
C VAL A 377 7.21 -0.52 19.46
N ALA A 378 6.31 0.42 19.72
CA ALA A 378 5.05 0.53 18.98
C ALA A 378 5.26 0.79 17.48
N VAL A 379 6.24 1.62 17.11
CA VAL A 379 6.60 1.88 15.71
C VAL A 379 7.04 0.60 14.99
N ARG A 380 7.80 -0.29 15.64
CA ARG A 380 8.21 -1.57 15.05
C ARG A 380 7.06 -2.55 14.82
N MET A 381 5.94 -2.36 15.49
CA MET A 381 4.74 -3.18 15.29
C MET A 381 3.86 -2.66 14.14
N VAL A 382 4.16 -1.48 13.57
CA VAL A 382 3.41 -0.91 12.45
C VAL A 382 4.05 -1.36 11.13
N PRO A 383 3.34 -2.10 10.26
CA PRO A 383 3.88 -2.63 9.00
C PRO A 383 4.36 -1.56 8.01
N ALA A 384 3.71 -0.38 8.01
CA ALA A 384 3.98 0.70 7.06
C ALA A 384 4.93 1.76 7.65
N SER A 385 6.17 1.40 8.00
CA SER A 385 7.14 2.33 8.58
C SER A 385 7.87 3.14 7.50
N SER A 386 7.74 4.49 7.53
CA SER A 386 8.49 5.39 6.64
C SER A 386 9.59 6.15 7.40
N SER A 387 10.76 6.30 6.78
CA SER A 387 11.91 7.03 7.36
C SER A 387 11.60 8.51 7.61
N GLY A 388 10.77 9.12 6.76
CA GLY A 388 10.28 10.49 6.93
C GLY A 388 9.38 10.67 8.15
N ALA A 389 8.44 9.75 8.40
CA ALA A 389 7.54 9.81 9.56
C ALA A 389 8.29 9.63 10.89
N LEU A 390 9.35 8.82 10.89
CA LEU A 390 10.24 8.70 12.04
C LEU A 390 10.90 10.03 12.38
N PHE A 391 11.36 10.77 11.36
CA PHE A 391 12.02 12.06 11.53
C PHE A 391 11.04 13.12 12.07
N THR A 392 9.81 13.20 11.54
CA THR A 392 8.80 14.16 12.03
C THR A 392 8.37 13.86 13.46
N ALA A 393 8.14 12.59 13.80
CA ALA A 393 7.81 12.17 15.15
C ALA A 393 8.94 12.50 16.15
N LEU A 394 10.20 12.30 15.74
CA LEU A 394 11.37 12.63 16.56
C LEU A 394 11.47 14.14 16.82
N TRP A 395 11.23 14.98 15.81
CA TRP A 395 11.21 16.43 16.00
C TRP A 395 10.13 16.91 16.96
N VAL A 396 8.90 16.38 16.84
CA VAL A 396 7.81 16.70 17.77
C VAL A 396 8.17 16.27 19.19
N PHE A 397 8.78 15.09 19.36
CA PHE A 397 9.25 14.63 20.66
C PHE A 397 10.31 15.57 21.27
N VAL A 398 11.31 15.97 20.48
CA VAL A 398 12.36 16.92 20.92
C VAL A 398 11.75 18.27 21.30
N LEU A 399 10.80 18.78 20.51
CA LEU A 399 10.10 20.03 20.78
C LEU A 399 9.36 19.98 22.13
N LEU A 400 8.64 18.88 22.42
CA LEU A 400 7.97 18.67 23.70
C LEU A 400 8.95 18.65 24.87
N VAL A 401 10.10 17.97 24.73
CA VAL A 401 11.15 17.93 25.77
C VAL A 401 11.69 19.34 26.07
N VAL A 402 11.92 20.16 25.04
CA VAL A 402 12.43 21.53 25.19
C VAL A 402 11.40 22.42 25.88
N LEU A 403 10.15 22.41 25.39
CA LEU A 403 9.06 23.21 25.97
C LEU A 403 8.81 22.85 27.44
N ASP A 404 8.82 21.56 27.75
CA ASP A 404 8.59 21.09 29.11
C ASP A 404 9.72 21.49 30.06
N SER A 405 10.97 21.33 29.62
CA SER A 405 12.15 21.70 30.40
C SER A 405 12.18 23.20 30.68
N ALA A 406 11.82 24.03 29.68
CA ALA A 406 11.69 25.48 29.84
C ALA A 406 10.58 25.85 30.84
N HIS A 407 9.42 25.20 30.75
CA HIS A 407 8.29 25.45 31.65
C HIS A 407 8.60 25.02 33.10
N GLN A 408 9.28 23.89 33.30
CA GLN A 408 9.73 23.46 34.62
C GLN A 408 10.71 24.47 35.24
N HIS A 409 11.64 25.00 34.45
CA HIS A 409 12.58 26.03 34.89
C HIS A 409 11.88 27.34 35.26
N TYR A 410 10.88 27.75 34.47
CA TYR A 410 10.04 28.91 34.75
C TYR A 410 9.25 28.76 36.06
N LEU A 411 8.60 27.62 36.27
CA LEU A 411 7.86 27.35 37.52
C LEU A 411 8.78 27.33 38.75
N LEU A 412 10.01 26.84 38.60
CA LEU A 412 11.00 26.85 39.67
C LEU A 412 11.39 28.29 40.04
N ARG A 413 11.69 29.15 39.06
CA ARG A 413 12.01 30.57 39.28
C ARG A 413 10.85 31.30 39.98
N ARG A 414 9.63 31.15 39.47
CA ARG A 414 8.44 31.77 40.07
C ARG A 414 8.20 31.33 41.51
N CYS A 415 8.49 30.07 41.84
CA CYS A 415 8.38 29.58 43.22
C CYS A 415 9.41 30.23 44.16
N LEU A 416 10.58 30.62 43.64
CA LEU A 416 11.67 31.23 44.41
C LEU A 416 11.46 32.75 44.57
N ASP A 417 10.91 33.42 43.56
CA ASP A 417 10.61 34.86 43.58
C ASP A 417 9.47 35.20 44.57
N VAL A 418 8.43 34.37 44.64
CA VAL A 418 7.30 34.57 45.57
C VAL A 418 7.71 34.49 47.04
N ASP A 419 8.70 33.68 47.37
CA ASP A 419 9.17 33.53 48.76
C ASP A 419 10.32 34.51 49.11
N SER A 420 11.07 35.04 48.14
CA SER A 420 12.02 36.16 48.37
C SER A 420 11.32 37.51 48.59
N GLY A 421 10.19 37.76 47.93
CA GLY A 421 9.34 38.93 48.17
C GLY A 421 8.67 38.95 49.55
N LYS A 422 8.41 37.78 50.16
CA LYS A 422 7.91 37.67 51.55
C LYS A 422 9.00 37.82 52.61
N ALA A 423 10.26 37.59 52.26
CA ALA A 423 11.38 37.76 53.17
C ALA A 423 11.85 39.22 53.30
N ALA A 424 11.48 40.09 52.35
CA ALA A 424 11.78 41.53 52.39
C ALA A 424 10.72 42.38 53.13
N SER A 425 9.62 41.77 53.60
CA SER A 425 8.53 42.42 54.33
C SER A 425 8.40 41.95 55.80
N LEU A 426 9.45 41.33 56.32
CA LEU A 426 9.69 41.07 57.74
C LEU A 426 10.97 41.83 58.13
#